data_AF-A0A955URH4-F1
#
_entry.id   AF-A0A955URH4-F1
#
_cell.length_a   1.000
_cell.length_b   1.000
_cell.length_c   1.000
_cell.angle_alpha   90.00
_cell.angle_beta   90.00
_cell.angle_gamma   90.00
#
_symmetry.space_group_name_H-M   'P 1'
#
loop_
_entity.id
_entity.type
_entity.pdbx_description
1 polymer ?
#
loop_
_entity_poly.entity_id
_entity_poly.type
_entity_poly.pdbx_seq_one_letter_code
_entity_poly.pdbx_strand_id
1 'polypeptide(L)'
;DHVIDLGPGGGRHGGHIVAQGTPAELRRLADTPTGRLMARPAPTLSEGAAGSGHVLALRGFTRHNLVDVDVDVPLGALVVVTGVSGAGKSTLVHGGLVPAVADVLADRRRAGGARLEGAEHVGRLVEVDASPLGSTPRSVPATYLGIWDDLRRLLAATPEARARGYGPGRFSFNTPGGRCPACDGRGEAVV
;
A
#
# COMPACT_ATOMS: atom_id res chain seq x y z
N ASP A 1 -6.78 -26.98 15.10
CA ASP A 1 -7.20 -28.36 14.77
C ASP A 1 -7.57 -28.54 13.32
N HIS A 2 -8.25 -27.58 12.69
CA HIS A 2 -8.73 -27.72 11.32
C HIS A 2 -8.44 -26.48 10.48
N VAL A 3 -8.22 -26.66 9.19
CA VAL A 3 -7.94 -25.63 8.19
C VAL A 3 -8.78 -25.93 6.95
N ILE A 4 -9.32 -24.87 6.35
CA ILE A 4 -9.97 -24.89 5.05
C ILE A 4 -9.19 -23.94 4.16
N ASP A 5 -8.61 -24.45 3.08
CA ASP A 5 -7.81 -23.68 2.13
C ASP A 5 -8.67 -23.31 0.91
N LEU A 6 -8.70 -22.02 0.58
CA LEU A 6 -9.47 -21.47 -0.54
C LEU A 6 -8.52 -21.07 -1.68
N GLY A 7 -8.86 -21.43 -2.92
CA GLY A 7 -8.00 -21.11 -4.04
C GLY A 7 -8.45 -21.71 -5.37
N PRO A 8 -7.50 -21.99 -6.29
CA PRO A 8 -6.05 -21.80 -6.16
C PRO A 8 -5.57 -20.34 -6.29
N GLY A 9 -6.42 -19.43 -6.78
CA GLY A 9 -6.10 -18.01 -6.97
C GLY A 9 -7.12 -17.06 -6.36
N GLY A 10 -7.00 -15.76 -6.69
CA GLY A 10 -7.95 -14.73 -6.29
C GLY A 10 -9.05 -14.49 -7.33
N GLY A 11 -10.20 -13.97 -6.88
CA GLY A 11 -11.31 -13.59 -7.75
C GLY A 11 -11.87 -14.78 -8.55
N ARG A 12 -11.99 -14.63 -9.88
CA ARG A 12 -12.52 -15.67 -10.78
C ARG A 12 -11.71 -16.97 -10.81
N HIS A 13 -10.47 -16.95 -10.33
CA HIS A 13 -9.58 -18.11 -10.26
C HIS A 13 -9.55 -18.75 -8.87
N GLY A 14 -10.46 -18.31 -7.99
CA GLY A 14 -10.59 -18.78 -6.61
C GLY A 14 -12.00 -19.28 -6.31
N GLY A 15 -12.33 -19.33 -5.02
CA GLY A 15 -13.67 -19.72 -4.55
C GLY A 15 -13.90 -21.23 -4.48
N HIS A 16 -12.84 -22.03 -4.69
CA HIS A 16 -12.89 -23.47 -4.48
C HIS A 16 -12.19 -23.85 -3.17
N ILE A 17 -12.72 -24.85 -2.49
CA ILE A 17 -12.01 -25.53 -1.41
C ILE A 17 -10.96 -26.41 -2.08
N VAL A 18 -9.68 -26.06 -1.94
CA VAL A 18 -8.56 -26.81 -2.53
C VAL A 18 -7.93 -27.79 -1.56
N ALA A 19 -8.10 -27.58 -0.25
CA ALA A 19 -7.76 -28.53 0.79
C ALA A 19 -8.61 -28.31 2.04
N GLN A 20 -8.82 -29.38 2.81
CA GLN A 20 -9.49 -29.33 4.10
C GLN A 20 -8.91 -30.41 5.02
N GLY A 21 -8.57 -30.05 6.25
CA GLY A 21 -7.99 -30.98 7.23
C GLY A 21 -7.13 -30.27 8.27
N THR A 22 -6.29 -31.03 8.97
CA THR A 22 -5.32 -30.49 9.93
C THR A 22 -4.16 -29.78 9.23
N PRO A 23 -3.43 -28.86 9.91
CA PRO A 23 -2.22 -28.25 9.34
C PRO A 23 -1.17 -29.27 8.89
N ALA A 24 -1.06 -30.41 9.59
CA ALA A 24 -0.12 -31.48 9.25
C ALA A 24 -0.51 -32.20 7.94
N GLU A 25 -1.81 -32.36 7.67
CA GLU A 25 -2.33 -32.92 6.42
C GLU A 25 -2.12 -31.94 5.26
N LEU A 26 -2.45 -30.65 5.45
CA LEU A 26 -2.26 -29.63 4.42
C LEU A 26 -0.79 -29.49 3.99
N ARG A 27 0.16 -29.60 4.94
CA ARG A 27 1.60 -29.54 4.65
C ARG A 27 2.06 -30.62 3.66
N ARG A 28 1.34 -31.74 3.55
CA ARG A 28 1.65 -32.85 2.61
C ARG A 28 1.10 -32.60 1.19
N LEU A 29 0.21 -31.63 1.02
CA LEU A 29 -0.43 -31.30 -0.25
C LEU A 29 0.38 -30.25 -1.04
N ALA A 30 1.47 -30.68 -1.68
CA ALA A 30 2.41 -29.79 -2.38
C ALA A 30 1.83 -29.11 -3.64
N ASP A 31 0.69 -29.61 -4.14
CA ASP A 31 -0.07 -29.07 -5.26
C ASP A 31 -0.92 -27.84 -4.86
N THR A 32 -1.18 -27.62 -3.57
CA THR A 32 -1.89 -26.44 -3.07
C THR A 32 -0.94 -25.26 -2.77
N PRO A 33 -1.36 -24.00 -2.90
CA PRO A 33 -0.53 -22.84 -2.56
C PRO A 33 -0.08 -22.85 -1.10
N THR A 34 -1.00 -23.13 -0.17
CA THR A 34 -0.73 -23.15 1.27
C THR A 34 0.15 -24.33 1.65
N GLY A 35 -0.16 -25.54 1.18
CA GLY A 35 0.67 -26.72 1.44
C GLY A 35 2.09 -26.57 0.90
N ARG A 36 2.24 -26.01 -0.31
CA ARG A 36 3.55 -25.67 -0.88
C ARG A 36 4.31 -24.69 -0.01
N LEU A 37 3.67 -23.62 0.48
CA LEU A 37 4.32 -22.64 1.36
C LEU A 37 4.75 -23.28 2.70
N MET A 38 3.89 -24.09 3.31
CA MET A 38 4.18 -24.78 4.57
C MET A 38 5.34 -25.77 4.45
N ALA A 39 5.48 -26.42 3.29
CA ALA A 39 6.56 -27.37 3.03
C ALA A 39 7.90 -26.70 2.70
N ARG A 40 7.91 -25.40 2.35
CA ARG A 40 9.15 -24.70 1.95
C ARG A 40 10.12 -24.65 3.14
N PRO A 41 11.41 -24.97 2.90
CA PRO A 41 12.44 -24.71 3.90
C PRO A 41 12.55 -23.22 4.17
N ALA A 42 13.05 -22.85 5.35
CA ALA A 42 13.36 -21.46 5.66
C ALA A 42 14.29 -20.90 4.57
N PRO A 43 14.02 -19.68 4.06
CA PRO A 43 14.90 -19.07 3.07
C PRO A 43 16.29 -18.86 3.68
N THR A 44 17.33 -19.19 2.92
CA THR A 44 18.69 -18.77 3.27
C THR A 44 18.78 -17.26 3.06
N LEU A 45 19.15 -16.54 4.11
CA LEU A 45 19.43 -15.10 4.00
C LEU A 45 20.75 -14.94 3.24
N SER A 46 20.68 -14.26 2.10
CA SER A 46 21.89 -13.76 1.43
C SER A 46 22.32 -12.47 2.12
N GLU A 47 23.61 -12.12 2.01
CA GLU A 47 24.07 -10.79 2.41
C GLU A 47 23.26 -9.74 1.63
N GLY A 48 22.57 -8.87 2.38
CA GLY A 48 21.74 -7.84 1.80
C GLY A 48 22.57 -6.87 0.95
N ALA A 49 21.93 -6.22 -0.02
CA ALA A 49 22.58 -5.15 -0.78
C ALA A 49 23.16 -4.11 0.19
N ALA A 50 24.40 -3.71 -0.05
CA ALA A 50 25.03 -2.63 0.71
C ALA A 50 24.18 -1.36 0.57
N GLY A 51 23.86 -0.72 1.70
CA GLY A 51 23.18 0.57 1.70
C GLY A 51 24.03 1.65 1.03
N SER A 52 23.48 2.85 0.88
CA SER A 52 24.19 3.97 0.24
C SER A 52 25.35 4.55 1.07
N GLY A 53 25.58 4.03 2.28
CA GLY A 53 26.52 4.58 3.26
C GLY A 53 25.98 5.79 4.03
N HIS A 54 24.81 6.31 3.63
CA HIS A 54 24.12 7.39 4.33
C HIS A 54 23.16 6.86 5.39
N VAL A 55 22.93 7.66 6.43
CA VAL A 55 22.06 7.30 7.57
C VAL A 55 21.08 8.44 7.82
N LEU A 56 19.84 8.07 8.07
CA LEU A 56 18.81 8.95 8.61
C LEU A 56 18.65 8.65 10.09
N ALA A 57 18.99 9.59 10.96
CA ALA A 57 18.97 9.36 12.40
C ALA A 57 17.88 10.17 13.10
N LEU A 58 17.03 9.49 13.87
CA LEU A 58 16.05 10.08 14.77
C LEU A 58 16.63 10.09 16.18
N ARG A 59 16.74 11.26 16.80
CA ARG A 59 17.33 11.42 18.13
C ARG A 59 16.31 11.92 19.15
N GLY A 60 16.38 11.40 20.38
CA GLY A 60 15.59 11.83 21.53
C GLY A 60 14.08 11.64 21.37
N PHE A 61 13.65 10.62 20.63
CA PHE A 61 12.23 10.43 20.35
C PHE A 61 11.49 9.89 21.58
N THR A 62 10.52 10.68 22.06
CA THR A 62 9.64 10.31 23.17
C THR A 62 8.19 10.41 22.74
N ARG A 63 7.48 9.27 22.76
CA ARG A 63 6.05 9.19 22.49
C ARG A 63 5.48 7.87 22.98
N HIS A 64 4.32 7.91 23.63
CA HIS A 64 3.66 6.74 24.22
C HIS A 64 4.62 5.96 25.13
N ASN A 65 4.92 4.70 24.81
CA ASN A 65 5.81 3.84 25.57
C ASN A 65 7.29 3.98 25.18
N LEU A 66 7.63 4.81 24.18
CA LEU A 66 9.01 5.10 23.80
C LEU A 66 9.46 6.36 24.53
N VAL A 67 10.60 6.26 25.23
CA VAL A 67 11.18 7.33 26.05
C VAL A 67 12.63 7.49 25.64
N ASP A 68 12.99 8.68 25.17
CA ASP A 68 14.36 9.07 24.78
C ASP A 68 15.06 8.06 23.86
N VAL A 69 14.38 7.66 22.78
CA VAL A 69 14.87 6.65 21.84
C VAL A 69 15.62 7.29 20.69
N ASP A 70 16.84 6.81 20.48
CA ASP A 70 17.65 7.10 19.29
C ASP A 70 17.59 5.93 18.30
N VAL A 71 17.44 6.24 17.01
CA VAL A 71 17.43 5.24 15.94
C VAL A 71 18.16 5.72 14.70
N ASP A 72 19.01 4.86 14.17
CA ASP A 72 19.73 5.06 12.91
C ASP A 72 19.10 4.17 11.84
N VAL A 73 18.64 4.79 10.75
CA VAL A 73 18.04 4.10 9.60
C VAL A 73 19.02 4.22 8.42
N PRO A 74 19.70 3.13 8.02
CA PRO A 74 20.56 3.17 6.85
C PRO A 74 19.73 3.40 5.59
N LEU A 75 20.18 4.33 4.76
CA LEU A 75 19.55 4.65 3.48
C LEU A 75 20.04 3.70 2.38
N GLY A 76 19.23 3.54 1.33
CA GLY A 76 19.54 2.62 0.23
C GLY A 76 19.45 1.13 0.60
N ALA A 77 18.85 0.80 1.75
CA ALA A 77 18.68 -0.57 2.23
C ALA A 77 17.21 -0.86 2.57
N LEU A 78 16.83 -2.15 2.53
CA LEU A 78 15.56 -2.62 3.07
C LEU A 78 15.70 -2.76 4.59
N VAL A 79 15.12 -1.82 5.34
CA VAL A 79 15.13 -1.83 6.80
C VAL A 79 13.82 -2.42 7.33
N VAL A 80 13.94 -3.44 8.19
CA VAL A 80 12.78 -4.10 8.81
C VAL A 80 12.75 -3.78 10.30
N VAL A 81 11.70 -3.09 10.76
CA VAL A 81 11.47 -2.83 12.18
C VAL A 81 10.68 -3.98 12.79
N THR A 82 11.35 -4.81 13.60
CA THR A 82 10.74 -5.99 14.24
C THR A 82 10.57 -5.80 15.75
N GLY A 83 9.80 -6.69 16.38
CA GLY A 83 9.54 -6.67 17.82
C GLY A 83 8.13 -7.16 18.17
N VAL A 84 7.91 -7.52 19.43
CA VAL A 84 6.62 -8.02 19.93
C VAL A 84 5.48 -7.01 19.74
N SER A 85 4.24 -7.48 19.75
CA SER A 85 3.07 -6.58 19.74
C SER A 85 3.14 -5.63 20.93
N GLY A 86 2.83 -4.34 20.72
CA GLY A 86 2.96 -3.31 21.76
C GLY A 86 4.37 -2.77 22.01
N ALA A 87 5.43 -3.30 21.37
CA ALA A 87 6.81 -2.82 21.56
C ALA A 87 7.07 -1.37 21.09
N GLY A 88 6.09 -0.71 20.45
CA GLY A 88 6.24 0.67 19.95
C GLY A 88 6.71 0.79 18.49
N LYS A 89 6.78 -0.30 17.71
CA LYS A 89 7.19 -0.28 16.28
C LYS A 89 6.43 0.76 15.45
N SER A 90 5.10 0.74 15.52
CA SER A 90 4.24 1.68 14.79
C SER A 90 4.39 3.11 15.33
N THR A 91 4.57 3.27 16.64
CA THR A 91 4.85 4.57 17.26
C THR A 91 6.16 5.17 16.74
N LEU A 92 7.22 4.36 16.62
CA LEU A 92 8.51 4.79 16.10
C LEU A 92 8.42 5.20 14.63
N VAL A 93 7.81 4.36 13.78
CA VAL A 93 7.76 4.58 12.33
C VAL A 93 6.72 5.65 11.97
N HIS A 94 5.44 5.41 12.22
CA HIS A 94 4.35 6.29 11.82
C HIS A 94 4.19 7.49 12.75
N GLY A 95 4.57 7.33 14.03
CA GLY A 95 4.46 8.39 15.03
C GLY A 95 5.71 9.25 15.19
N GLY A 96 6.86 8.83 14.65
CA GLY A 96 8.16 9.46 14.80
C GLY A 96 8.82 9.75 13.47
N LEU A 97 9.41 8.73 12.82
CA LEU A 97 10.18 8.85 11.59
C LEU A 97 9.41 9.53 10.44
N VAL A 98 8.17 9.08 10.16
CA VAL A 98 7.36 9.60 9.05
C VAL A 98 7.04 11.10 9.22
N PRO A 99 6.41 11.55 10.34
CA PRO A 99 6.19 12.97 10.59
C PRO A 99 7.50 13.78 10.60
N ALA A 100 8.56 13.21 11.19
CA ALA A 100 9.86 13.85 11.24
C ALA A 100 10.38 14.17 9.82
N VAL A 101 10.38 13.19 8.92
CA VAL A 101 10.81 13.40 7.53
C VAL A 101 9.87 14.35 6.80
N ALA A 102 8.55 14.22 7.01
CA ALA A 102 7.55 15.08 6.38
C ALA A 102 7.73 16.56 6.73
N ASP A 103 8.03 16.87 8.01
CA ASP A 103 8.28 18.25 8.45
C ASP A 103 9.49 18.87 7.74
N VAL A 104 10.59 18.11 7.60
CA VAL A 104 11.79 18.59 6.92
C VAL A 104 11.53 18.83 5.43
N LEU A 105 10.86 17.90 4.76
CA LEU A 105 10.52 18.04 3.33
C LEU A 105 9.54 19.19 3.06
N ALA A 106 8.73 19.58 4.05
CA ALA A 106 7.80 20.69 3.96
C ALA A 106 8.41 22.06 4.36
N ASP A 107 9.72 22.12 4.62
CA ASP A 107 10.42 23.28 5.19
C ASP A 107 9.77 23.81 6.49
N ARG A 108 9.17 22.90 7.25
CA ARG A 108 8.59 23.22 8.55
C ARG A 108 9.69 23.08 9.59
N ARG A 109 10.07 24.21 10.20
CA ARG A 109 10.90 24.17 11.43
C ARG A 109 10.09 23.43 12.49
N ARG A 110 10.63 22.31 13.01
CA ARG A 110 9.93 21.49 14.00
C ARG A 110 9.52 22.30 15.22
N ALA A 111 8.29 22.07 15.66
CA ALA A 111 7.82 22.34 17.01
C ALA A 111 7.94 21.05 17.84
N GLY A 112 9.04 20.88 18.57
CA GLY A 112 9.16 19.98 19.73
C GLY A 112 9.65 18.53 19.50
N GLY A 113 10.48 18.07 20.45
CA GLY A 113 10.76 16.66 20.75
C GLY A 113 12.00 16.06 20.09
N ALA A 114 11.83 15.44 18.93
CA ALA A 114 12.88 14.64 18.29
C ALA A 114 13.66 15.42 17.23
N ARG A 115 14.97 15.21 17.18
CA ARG A 115 15.86 15.76 16.13
C ARG A 115 16.03 14.72 15.02
N LEU A 116 16.05 15.17 13.76
CA LEU A 116 16.31 14.31 12.61
C LEU A 116 17.59 14.80 11.94
N GLU A 117 18.51 13.88 11.70
CA GLU A 117 19.82 14.11 11.09
C GLU A 117 19.92 13.27 9.81
N GLY A 118 20.68 13.73 8.81
CA GLY A 118 20.82 13.03 7.53
C GLY A 118 19.61 13.18 6.59
N ALA A 119 18.69 14.10 6.90
CA ALA A 119 17.51 14.35 6.09
C ALA A 119 17.82 15.00 4.73
N GLU A 120 18.99 15.62 4.57
CA GLU A 120 19.54 16.13 3.31
C GLU A 120 19.72 15.05 2.24
N HIS A 121 19.78 13.78 2.64
CA HIS A 121 19.87 12.63 1.74
C HIS A 121 18.49 12.09 1.31
N VAL A 122 17.39 12.67 1.79
CA VAL A 122 16.02 12.25 1.50
C VAL A 122 15.30 13.33 0.69
N GLY A 123 14.99 13.03 -0.58
CA GLY A 123 14.27 13.97 -1.46
C GLY A 123 12.75 13.78 -1.48
N ARG A 124 12.24 12.64 -1.01
CA ARG A 124 10.82 12.31 -1.05
C ARG A 124 10.46 11.30 0.03
N LEU A 125 9.28 11.48 0.62
CA LEU A 125 8.63 10.52 1.49
C LEU A 125 7.41 9.93 0.80
N VAL A 126 7.28 8.60 0.83
CA VAL A 126 6.08 7.88 0.40
C VAL A 126 5.73 6.91 1.52
N GLU A 127 4.60 7.15 2.16
CA GLU A 127 4.03 6.23 3.14
C GLU A 127 2.96 5.38 2.44
N VAL A 128 3.01 4.06 2.66
CA VAL A 128 2.03 3.12 2.15
C VAL A 128 1.44 2.39 3.34
N ASP A 129 0.12 2.51 3.50
CA ASP A 129 -0.64 1.89 4.58
C ASP A 129 -1.78 1.02 4.03
N ALA A 130 -2.58 0.47 4.94
CA ALA A 130 -3.77 -0.32 4.61
C ALA A 130 -5.06 0.53 4.55
N SER A 131 -4.95 1.86 4.46
CA SER A 131 -6.13 2.71 4.32
C SER A 131 -6.81 2.46 2.97
N PRO A 132 -8.16 2.52 2.89
CA PRO A 132 -8.85 2.36 1.61
C PRO A 132 -8.39 3.40 0.59
N LEU A 133 -8.21 2.98 -0.67
CA LEU A 133 -7.82 3.88 -1.79
C LEU A 133 -8.78 5.06 -1.98
N GLY A 134 -10.02 4.92 -1.52
CA GLY A 134 -10.97 6.02 -1.40
C GLY A 134 -12.24 5.55 -0.69
N SER A 135 -13.07 6.51 -0.28
CA SER A 135 -14.28 6.28 0.51
C SER A 135 -15.54 6.10 -0.35
N THR A 136 -15.41 6.07 -1.68
CA THR A 136 -16.55 5.99 -2.59
C THR A 136 -16.39 4.89 -3.63
N PRO A 137 -17.48 4.32 -4.15
CA PRO A 137 -17.44 3.34 -5.26
C PRO A 137 -16.75 3.86 -6.53
N ARG A 138 -16.58 5.18 -6.65
CA ARG A 138 -15.90 5.83 -7.78
C ARG A 138 -14.37 5.75 -7.67
N SER A 139 -13.85 5.35 -6.51
CA SER A 139 -12.43 5.19 -6.23
C SER A 139 -11.98 3.78 -6.61
N VAL A 140 -11.78 3.58 -7.91
CA VAL A 140 -11.38 2.28 -8.48
C VAL A 140 -9.88 2.29 -8.86
N PRO A 141 -9.23 1.11 -9.02
CA PRO A 141 -7.82 1.06 -9.42
C PRO A 141 -7.49 1.86 -10.68
N ALA A 142 -8.39 1.87 -11.67
CA ALA A 142 -8.19 2.62 -12.91
C ALA A 142 -8.12 4.15 -12.68
N THR A 143 -8.91 4.68 -11.75
CA THR A 143 -8.85 6.11 -11.40
C THR A 143 -7.65 6.44 -10.53
N TYR A 144 -7.26 5.54 -9.62
CA TYR A 144 -6.11 5.74 -8.74
C TYR A 144 -4.79 5.73 -9.51
N LEU A 145 -4.64 4.82 -10.48
CA LEU A 145 -3.43 4.69 -11.31
C LEU A 145 -3.38 5.68 -12.48
N GLY A 146 -4.40 6.52 -12.68
CA GLY A 146 -4.48 7.45 -13.82
C GLY A 146 -4.83 6.81 -15.17
N ILE A 147 -4.91 5.47 -15.24
CA ILE A 147 -5.28 4.71 -16.46
C ILE A 147 -6.63 5.18 -17.03
N TRP A 148 -7.55 5.58 -16.15
CA TRP A 148 -8.86 6.09 -16.56
C TRP A 148 -8.79 7.31 -17.46
N ASP A 149 -7.79 8.19 -17.29
CA ASP A 149 -7.65 9.39 -18.11
C ASP A 149 -7.23 9.05 -19.54
N ASP A 150 -6.33 8.07 -19.69
CA ASP A 150 -5.94 7.54 -20.99
C ASP A 150 -7.11 6.87 -21.69
N LEU A 151 -7.89 6.04 -20.99
CA LEU A 151 -9.08 5.40 -21.54
C LEU A 151 -10.09 6.43 -22.05
N ARG A 152 -10.35 7.50 -21.28
CA ARG A 152 -11.28 8.57 -21.71
C ARG A 152 -10.76 9.33 -22.93
N ARG A 153 -9.45 9.56 -23.04
CA ARG A 153 -8.83 10.16 -24.23
C ARG A 153 -9.00 9.26 -25.45
N LEU A 154 -8.77 7.95 -25.30
CA LEU A 154 -8.95 6.98 -26.38
C LEU A 154 -10.40 6.90 -26.85
N LEU A 155 -11.36 6.87 -25.92
CA LEU A 155 -12.79 6.86 -26.26
C LEU A 155 -13.23 8.12 -27.00
N ALA A 156 -12.75 9.29 -26.58
CA ALA A 156 -13.00 10.56 -27.27
C ALA A 156 -12.35 10.65 -28.65
N ALA A 157 -11.33 9.83 -28.93
CA ALA A 157 -10.66 9.79 -30.23
C ALA A 157 -11.39 8.93 -31.28
N THR A 158 -12.43 8.17 -30.90
CA THR A 158 -13.21 7.35 -31.83
C THR A 158 -13.97 8.21 -32.86
N PRO A 159 -14.17 7.75 -34.10
CA PRO A 159 -14.91 8.49 -35.12
C PRO A 159 -16.31 8.92 -34.65
N GLU A 160 -17.01 8.03 -33.95
CA GLU A 160 -18.35 8.23 -33.42
C GLU A 160 -18.41 9.32 -32.35
N ALA A 161 -17.40 9.39 -31.50
CA ALA A 161 -17.27 10.41 -30.47
C ALA A 161 -16.96 11.78 -31.10
N ARG A 162 -16.03 11.82 -32.07
CA ARG A 162 -15.68 13.05 -32.79
C ARG A 162 -16.86 13.61 -33.58
N ALA A 163 -17.59 12.77 -34.31
CA ALA A 163 -18.79 13.18 -35.06
C ALA A 163 -19.88 13.78 -34.17
N ARG A 164 -19.93 13.38 -32.89
CA ARG A 164 -20.90 13.88 -31.88
C ARG A 164 -20.34 15.00 -31.00
N GLY A 165 -19.11 15.44 -31.20
CA GLY A 165 -18.46 16.47 -30.37
C GLY A 165 -18.17 16.00 -28.93
N TYR A 166 -18.02 14.70 -28.69
CA TYR A 166 -17.79 14.15 -27.35
C TYR A 166 -16.31 14.25 -26.95
N GLY A 167 -16.01 15.13 -26.00
CA GLY A 167 -14.71 15.19 -25.34
C GLY A 167 -14.53 14.14 -24.24
N PRO A 168 -13.32 14.00 -23.65
CA PRO A 168 -13.03 13.03 -22.59
C PRO A 168 -13.93 13.13 -21.35
N GLY A 169 -14.51 14.30 -21.08
CA GLY A 169 -15.46 14.50 -19.98
C GLY A 169 -16.77 13.72 -20.16
N ARG A 170 -17.19 13.45 -21.41
CA ARG A 170 -18.36 12.63 -21.71
C ARG A 170 -18.19 11.18 -21.25
N PHE A 171 -16.96 10.68 -21.18
CA PHE A 171 -16.66 9.30 -20.77
C PHE A 171 -16.28 9.20 -19.29
N SER A 172 -16.48 10.26 -18.51
CA SER A 172 -16.19 10.26 -17.08
C SER A 172 -17.47 9.99 -16.28
N PHE A 173 -17.43 8.99 -15.39
CA PHE A 173 -18.47 8.78 -14.40
C PHE A 173 -18.43 9.80 -13.25
N ASN A 174 -17.40 10.64 -13.17
CA ASN A 174 -17.27 11.66 -12.13
C ASN A 174 -17.91 13.00 -12.50
N THR A 175 -18.09 13.30 -13.79
CA THR A 175 -18.61 14.59 -14.27
C THR A 175 -20.01 14.46 -14.88
N PRO A 176 -20.90 15.44 -14.69
CA PRO A 176 -22.18 15.49 -15.38
C PRO A 176 -22.04 15.46 -16.91
N GLY A 177 -23.10 15.06 -17.60
CA GLY A 177 -23.18 15.02 -19.05
C GLY A 177 -23.16 13.60 -19.62
N GLY A 178 -22.20 12.76 -19.22
CA GLY A 178 -22.10 11.38 -19.73
C GLY A 178 -22.28 10.27 -18.69
N ARG A 179 -22.23 10.59 -17.40
CA ARG A 179 -22.52 9.64 -16.32
C ARG A 179 -24.03 9.34 -16.24
N CYS A 180 -24.37 8.18 -15.69
CA CYS A 180 -25.76 7.85 -15.38
C CYS A 180 -26.32 8.83 -14.32
N PRO A 181 -27.44 9.53 -14.58
CA PRO A 181 -28.01 10.48 -13.63
C PRO A 181 -28.69 9.80 -12.44
N ALA A 182 -29.17 8.56 -12.60
CA ALA A 182 -29.88 7.85 -11.54
C ALA A 182 -28.98 7.48 -10.35
N CYS A 183 -27.71 7.16 -10.60
CA CYS A 183 -26.73 6.81 -9.56
C CYS A 183 -25.58 7.82 -9.45
N ASP A 184 -25.66 8.95 -10.16
CA ASP A 184 -24.58 9.94 -10.27
C ASP A 184 -23.20 9.32 -10.61
N GLY A 185 -23.22 8.29 -11.46
CA GLY A 185 -22.01 7.56 -11.86
C GLY A 185 -21.40 6.65 -10.80
N ARG A 186 -22.10 6.36 -9.69
CA ARG A 186 -21.64 5.41 -8.66
C ARG A 186 -21.73 3.94 -9.08
N GLY A 187 -22.62 3.63 -10.03
CA GLY A 187 -22.82 2.27 -10.51
C GLY A 187 -23.63 1.36 -9.57
N GLU A 188 -24.07 1.88 -8.43
CA GLU A 188 -24.94 1.20 -7.46
C GLU A 188 -26.10 2.12 -7.04
N ALA A 189 -27.24 1.52 -6.67
CA ALA A 189 -28.33 2.27 -6.06
C ALA A 189 -27.90 2.66 -4.63
N VAL A 190 -28.01 3.94 -4.30
CA VAL A 190 -27.91 4.37 -2.90
C VAL A 190 -29.22 3.94 -2.24
N VAL A 191 -29.20 2.82 -1.55
CA VAL A 191 -30.29 2.41 -0.65
C VAL A 191 -30.20 3.26 0.62
#